data_AF-A0A4V0XF59-F1
#
_entry.id   AF-A0A4V0XF59-F1
#
_cell.length_a   1.000
_cell.length_b   1.000
_cell.length_c   1.000
_cell.angle_alpha   90.00
_cell.angle_beta   90.00
_cell.angle_gamma   90.00
#
_symmetry.space_group_name_H-M   'P 1'
#
loop_
_entity.id
_entity.type
_entity.pdbx_description
1 polymer ?
#
loop_
_entity_poly.entity_id
_entity_poly.type
_entity_poly.pdbx_seq_one_letter_code
_entity_poly.pdbx_strand_id
1 'polypeptide(L)'
;MTAIATGPWPGRTPTGDGSPACEDCDDADPARSPTLIGVCDAADVDEDCDGAADDDVVIGAPYGDGVGALFADVGAVYVFYGR
;
A
#
# COMPACT_ATOMS: atom_id res chain seq x y z
N MET A 1 -15.61 17.38 -0.49
CA MET A 1 -14.49 18.19 -1.01
C MET A 1 -13.92 18.95 0.17
N THR A 2 -12.95 18.39 0.87
CA THR A 2 -12.35 19.03 2.04
C THR A 2 -10.98 19.53 1.62
N ALA A 3 -10.78 20.85 1.73
CA ALA A 3 -9.55 21.53 1.36
C ALA A 3 -8.43 21.21 2.37
N ILE A 4 -7.22 20.94 1.87
CA ILE A 4 -6.00 20.88 2.68
C ILE A 4 -5.05 21.97 2.17
N ALA A 5 -4.55 22.78 3.11
CA ALA A 5 -4.06 24.14 2.91
C ALA A 5 -2.57 24.24 2.55
N THR A 6 -2.25 25.23 1.72
CA THR A 6 -0.91 25.56 1.20
C THR A 6 -0.13 26.53 2.13
N GLY A 7 1.09 26.17 2.55
CA GLY A 7 2.11 27.02 3.23
C GLY A 7 2.30 26.82 4.74
N PRO A 8 3.39 27.27 5.44
CA PRO A 8 4.84 27.04 5.23
C PRO A 8 5.65 26.57 6.49
N TRP A 9 5.14 25.69 7.39
CA TRP A 9 5.82 25.18 8.62
C TRP A 9 5.53 23.66 8.93
N PRO A 10 6.20 23.01 9.92
CA PRO A 10 6.46 21.56 9.97
C PRO A 10 5.27 20.76 10.50
N GLY A 11 5.09 19.54 9.97
CA GLY A 11 3.88 18.73 10.12
C GLY A 11 2.91 18.86 8.93
N ARG A 12 3.41 19.26 7.76
CA ARG A 12 2.65 19.26 6.51
C ARG A 12 2.86 17.93 5.79
N THR A 13 1.77 17.40 5.25
CA THR A 13 1.77 16.30 4.28
C THR A 13 1.29 16.95 2.97
N PRO A 14 2.17 17.17 1.97
CA PRO A 14 1.83 17.85 0.73
C PRO A 14 0.72 17.15 -0.07
N THR A 15 0.56 15.86 0.14
CA THR A 15 -0.38 14.93 -0.50
C THR A 15 -1.71 14.76 0.25
N GLY A 16 -1.76 15.10 1.56
CA GLY A 16 -2.94 14.96 2.41
C GLY A 16 -3.19 13.55 2.96
N ASP A 17 -2.23 12.64 2.82
CA ASP A 17 -2.22 11.26 3.34
C ASP A 17 -2.01 11.12 4.86
N GLY A 18 -1.64 12.18 5.56
CA GLY A 18 -1.35 12.12 7.01
C GLY A 18 0.10 11.79 7.38
N SER A 19 1.02 11.68 6.41
CA SER A 19 2.45 11.46 6.66
C SER A 19 3.28 12.76 6.79
N PRO A 20 4.13 12.93 7.83
CA PRO A 20 5.06 14.04 7.87
C PRO A 20 6.02 14.01 6.67
N ALA A 21 6.23 15.14 5.98
CA ALA A 21 7.15 15.25 4.84
C ALA A 21 8.61 14.81 5.10
N CYS A 22 9.02 14.67 6.36
CA CYS A 22 10.34 14.13 6.72
C CYS A 22 10.41 12.60 6.76
N GLU A 23 9.25 11.94 6.76
CA GLU A 23 9.06 10.49 6.79
C GLU A 23 8.38 9.98 5.49
N ASP A 24 7.73 10.87 4.73
CA ASP A 24 7.18 10.63 3.40
C ASP A 24 8.28 10.52 2.33
N CYS A 25 8.35 9.36 1.66
CA CYS A 25 9.29 9.10 0.59
C CYS A 25 8.87 9.71 -0.76
N ASP A 26 7.60 10.10 -0.92
CA ASP A 26 7.07 10.74 -2.12
C ASP A 26 5.97 11.77 -1.80
N ASP A 27 6.40 12.98 -1.40
CA ASP A 27 5.57 14.17 -1.18
C ASP A 27 4.71 14.60 -2.40
N ALA A 28 4.79 13.92 -3.55
CA ALA A 28 3.93 14.17 -4.70
C ALA A 28 2.83 13.12 -4.89
N ASP A 29 2.88 11.99 -4.19
CA ASP A 29 1.97 10.87 -4.36
C ASP A 29 1.33 10.40 -3.03
N PRO A 30 0.02 10.67 -2.79
CA PRO A 30 -0.67 10.18 -1.59
C PRO A 30 -0.78 8.66 -1.51
N ALA A 31 -0.44 7.92 -2.57
CA ALA A 31 -0.37 6.46 -2.57
C ALA A 31 1.00 5.92 -2.10
N ARG A 32 1.90 6.80 -1.65
CA ARG A 32 3.23 6.44 -1.18
C ARG A 32 3.54 7.18 0.10
N SER A 33 3.32 6.52 1.23
CA SER A 33 3.51 7.14 2.55
C SER A 33 3.67 6.06 3.63
N PRO A 34 4.40 6.34 4.73
CA PRO A 34 4.59 5.42 5.86
C PRO A 34 3.33 5.00 6.62
N THR A 35 2.17 5.53 6.24
CA THR A 35 0.88 5.13 6.81
C THR A 35 0.14 4.10 5.96
N LEU A 36 0.67 3.77 4.78
CA LEU A 36 0.11 2.78 3.87
C LEU A 36 0.69 1.39 4.15
N ILE A 37 0.19 0.42 3.39
CA ILE A 37 0.70 -0.96 3.35
C ILE A 37 1.47 -1.10 2.04
N GLY A 38 2.62 -1.76 2.06
CA GLY A 38 3.29 -2.20 0.84
C GLY A 38 2.36 -3.05 -0.02
N VAL A 39 2.36 -2.80 -1.33
CA VAL A 39 1.54 -3.58 -2.27
C VAL A 39 2.44 -4.37 -3.18
N CYS A 40 2.40 -5.71 -3.06
CA CYS A 40 3.08 -6.56 -4.02
C CYS A 40 2.46 -6.41 -5.42
N ASP A 41 3.06 -5.58 -6.26
CA ASP A 41 2.55 -5.25 -7.59
C ASP A 41 3.64 -5.38 -8.68
N ALA A 42 3.35 -4.88 -9.89
CA ALA A 42 4.29 -4.98 -11.01
C ALA A 42 5.17 -3.73 -11.16
N ALA A 43 4.89 -2.68 -10.39
CA ALA A 43 5.61 -1.42 -10.40
C ALA A 43 6.91 -1.49 -9.58
N ASP A 44 7.04 -2.44 -8.64
CA ASP A 44 8.23 -2.59 -7.77
C ASP A 44 8.51 -1.25 -7.07
N VAL A 45 7.46 -0.67 -6.48
CA VAL A 45 7.46 0.62 -5.79
C VAL A 45 7.32 0.38 -4.29
N ASP A 46 7.96 1.25 -3.51
CA ASP A 46 7.81 1.30 -2.05
C ASP A 46 6.65 2.25 -1.73
N GLU A 47 5.49 1.69 -1.37
CA GLU A 47 4.27 2.44 -1.02
C GLU A 47 4.20 2.82 0.46
N ASP A 48 4.95 2.17 1.34
CA ASP A 48 4.93 2.41 2.79
C ASP A 48 6.24 3.02 3.34
N CYS A 49 7.10 3.49 2.44
CA CYS A 49 8.31 4.26 2.70
C CYS A 49 9.25 3.61 3.74
N ASP A 50 9.27 2.28 3.81
CA ASP A 50 10.09 1.53 4.76
C ASP A 50 11.51 1.24 4.24
N GLY A 51 11.73 1.51 2.95
CA GLY A 51 13.00 1.37 2.26
C GLY A 51 13.11 0.10 1.41
N ALA A 52 12.06 -0.72 1.33
CA ALA A 52 11.96 -1.84 0.42
C ALA A 52 10.66 -1.76 -0.41
N ALA A 53 10.75 -2.15 -1.67
CA ALA A 53 9.57 -2.34 -2.52
C ALA A 53 9.21 -3.81 -2.52
N ASP A 54 7.91 -4.10 -2.54
CA ASP A 54 7.40 -5.47 -2.47
C ASP A 54 8.13 -6.27 -1.37
N ASP A 55 8.09 -5.94 -0.08
CA ASP A 55 8.77 -6.75 0.96
C ASP A 55 7.77 -7.47 1.91
N ASP A 56 6.49 -7.16 1.72
CA ASP A 56 5.36 -7.77 2.39
C ASP A 56 5.02 -9.18 1.87
N VAL A 57 4.28 -9.93 2.70
CA VAL A 57 3.77 -11.26 2.34
C VAL A 57 2.30 -11.16 1.96
N VAL A 58 1.97 -11.40 0.69
CA VAL A 58 0.59 -11.46 0.21
C VAL A 58 0.14 -12.90 0.07
N ILE A 59 -0.96 -13.26 0.73
CA ILE A 59 -1.58 -14.58 0.64
C ILE A 59 -2.82 -14.49 -0.25
N GLY A 60 -2.73 -15.06 -1.46
CA GLY A 60 -3.80 -15.05 -2.45
C GLY A 60 -4.44 -16.43 -2.65
N ALA A 61 -5.77 -16.44 -2.83
CA ALA A 61 -6.54 -17.60 -3.27
C ALA A 61 -7.32 -17.24 -4.55
N PRO A 62 -6.69 -17.35 -5.75
CA PRO A 62 -7.27 -16.85 -7.00
C PRO A 62 -8.45 -17.70 -7.52
N TYR A 63 -8.67 -18.89 -6.96
CA TYR A 63 -9.75 -19.79 -7.37
C TYR A 63 -10.62 -20.17 -6.16
N GLY A 64 -11.84 -19.61 -6.11
CA GLY A 64 -12.91 -20.10 -5.25
C GLY A 64 -13.90 -20.89 -6.08
N ASP A 65 -13.88 -22.22 -5.98
CA ASP A 65 -14.77 -23.12 -6.74
C ASP A 65 -15.99 -23.60 -5.93
N GLY A 66 -16.18 -23.07 -4.72
CA GLY A 66 -17.35 -23.34 -3.90
C GLY A 66 -18.66 -22.83 -4.53
N VAL A 67 -19.77 -23.51 -4.24
CA VAL A 67 -21.09 -23.10 -4.72
C VAL A 67 -21.42 -21.67 -4.27
N GLY A 68 -21.67 -20.78 -5.24
CA GLY A 68 -21.98 -19.37 -4.97
C GLY A 68 -20.80 -18.52 -4.48
N ALA A 69 -19.54 -18.95 -4.62
CA ALA A 69 -18.35 -18.26 -4.11
C ALA A 69 -18.34 -18.02 -2.58
N LEU A 70 -19.16 -18.77 -1.84
CA LEU A 70 -19.38 -18.54 -0.40
C LEU A 70 -18.38 -19.26 0.51
N PHE A 71 -17.60 -20.21 -0.01
CA PHE A 71 -16.50 -20.85 0.71
C PHE A 71 -15.39 -21.21 -0.28
N ALA A 72 -14.15 -20.80 -0.01
CA ALA A 72 -12.99 -21.28 -0.73
C ALA A 72 -12.65 -22.67 -0.20
N ASP A 73 -13.04 -23.72 -0.92
CA ASP A 73 -12.25 -24.96 -0.88
C ASP A 73 -10.93 -24.58 -1.54
N VAL A 74 -9.92 -24.23 -0.74
CA VAL A 74 -8.69 -23.66 -1.28
C VAL A 74 -7.90 -24.79 -1.95
N GLY A 75 -8.13 -24.99 -3.25
CA GLY A 75 -7.38 -25.96 -4.05
C GLY A 75 -5.90 -25.58 -4.16
N ALA A 76 -5.57 -24.29 -4.10
CA ALA A 76 -4.20 -23.77 -4.03
C ALA A 76 -4.16 -22.43 -3.29
N VAL A 77 -3.26 -22.32 -2.30
CA VAL A 77 -2.86 -21.06 -1.67
C VAL A 77 -1.58 -20.59 -2.36
N TYR A 78 -1.56 -19.34 -2.83
CA TYR A 78 -0.36 -18.71 -3.35
C TYR A 78 0.19 -17.78 -2.28
N VAL A 79 1.43 -18.03 -1.89
CA VAL A 79 2.20 -17.11 -1.06
C VAL A 79 3.08 -16.34 -2.01
N PHE A 80 2.79 -15.06 -2.16
CA PHE A 80 3.66 -14.12 -2.84
C PHE A 80 4.56 -13.55 -1.77
N TYR A 81 5.84 -13.89 -1.87
CA TYR A 81 6.86 -13.19 -1.12
C TYR A 81 7.18 -11.95 -1.91
N GLY A 82 7.03 -10.82 -1.24
CA GLY A 82 7.84 -9.67 -1.57
C GLY A 82 9.32 -10.03 -1.74
N ARG A 83 10.01 -9.35 -2.65
CA ARG A 83 11.38 -9.60 -3.08
C ARG A 83 12.43 -9.17 -2.05
#